data_AF-A0A401G5P4-F1
#
_entry.id   AF-A0A401G5P4-F1
#
_cell.length_a   1.000
_cell.length_b   1.000
_cell.length_c   1.000
_cell.angle_alpha   90.00
_cell.angle_beta   90.00
_cell.angle_gamma   90.00
#
_symmetry.space_group_name_H-M   'P 1'
#
loop_
_entity.id
_entity.type
_entity.pdbx_description
1 polymer ?
#
loop_
_entity_poly.entity_id
_entity_poly.type
_entity_poly.pdbx_seq_one_letter_code
_entity_poly.pdbx_strand_id
1 'polypeptide(L)'
;MATNRNAAPGGSLSGAGQTQELDPIWMSSRTARQIYALGEVEKDISRLLSLAASSISLLTLPQTDGANDGLPQGGERSEQFVLEVSEYFERLDNIHIAIRSSLAHIRQSRIAPSAINAPPPGFVPPSLGVGLPSSDGDLQKESRGLQEERVERDAWKGILDALTRLKEQRDRDRAAKDQLGRTAMDAQMSTT
;
A
#
# COMPACT_ATOMS: atom_id res chain seq x y z
N MET A 1 -23.01 -41.26 46.76
CA MET A 1 -22.25 -40.04 47.10
C MET A 1 -21.25 -39.77 45.99
N ALA A 2 -21.32 -38.58 45.41
CA ALA A 2 -20.49 -38.12 44.30
C ALA A 2 -19.02 -37.95 44.70
N THR A 3 -18.11 -38.06 43.74
CA THR A 3 -17.22 -36.95 43.37
C THR A 3 -16.53 -37.20 42.03
N ASN A 4 -16.61 -36.17 41.21
CA ASN A 4 -16.04 -35.94 39.90
C ASN A 4 -14.57 -35.46 40.05
N ARG A 5 -13.65 -35.86 39.18
CA ARG A 5 -12.42 -35.08 38.87
C ARG A 5 -11.75 -35.52 37.56
N ASN A 6 -11.95 -34.66 36.57
CA ASN A 6 -11.06 -34.23 35.48
C ASN A 6 -10.48 -35.25 34.47
N ALA A 7 -11.06 -35.13 33.28
CA ALA A 7 -10.47 -35.40 31.99
C ALA A 7 -9.32 -34.43 31.64
N ALA A 8 -8.30 -34.96 30.95
CA ALA A 8 -7.59 -34.30 29.84
C ALA A 8 -6.90 -35.40 29.00
N PRO A 9 -7.17 -35.45 27.68
CA PRO A 9 -6.08 -35.20 26.76
C PRO A 9 -6.56 -34.26 25.64
N GLY A 10 -6.26 -32.98 25.78
CA GLY A 10 -6.43 -32.00 24.72
C GLY A 10 -5.19 -31.96 23.84
N GLY A 11 -5.07 -32.93 22.93
CA GLY A 11 -4.19 -32.82 21.77
C GLY A 11 -4.67 -31.68 20.89
N SER A 12 -4.08 -30.51 21.08
CA SER A 12 -4.28 -29.32 20.26
C SER A 12 -3.77 -29.58 18.83
N LEU A 13 -4.64 -30.13 17.99
CA LEU A 13 -4.60 -29.94 16.55
C LEU A 13 -5.02 -28.49 16.27
N SER A 14 -4.10 -27.57 16.53
CA SER A 14 -4.18 -26.22 15.99
C SER A 14 -3.83 -26.30 14.51
N GLY A 15 -4.83 -26.63 13.69
CA GLY A 15 -4.87 -26.23 12.30
C GLY A 15 -4.85 -24.71 12.28
N ALA A 16 -3.64 -24.16 12.28
CA ALA A 16 -3.39 -22.76 12.02
C ALA A 16 -4.02 -22.47 10.65
N GLY A 17 -5.18 -21.81 10.67
CA GLY A 17 -5.67 -21.11 9.50
C GLY A 17 -4.56 -20.19 9.06
N GLN A 18 -3.93 -20.53 7.94
CA GLN A 18 -2.94 -19.71 7.29
C GLN A 18 -3.65 -18.43 6.85
N THR A 19 -3.71 -17.43 7.71
CA THR A 19 -3.72 -16.05 7.26
C THR A 19 -2.40 -15.89 6.52
N GLN A 20 -2.43 -16.15 5.20
CA GLN A 20 -1.33 -15.84 4.31
C GLN A 20 -0.91 -14.41 4.65
N GLU A 21 0.33 -14.27 5.11
CA GLU A 21 0.94 -12.99 5.47
C GLU A 21 0.90 -12.12 4.21
N LEU A 22 -0.17 -11.33 4.08
CA LEU A 22 -0.39 -10.49 2.91
C LEU A 22 0.76 -9.49 2.84
N ASP A 23 1.55 -9.55 1.77
CA ASP A 23 2.68 -8.64 1.63
C ASP A 23 2.23 -7.20 1.89
N PRO A 24 2.94 -6.43 2.74
CA PRO A 24 2.59 -5.04 3.05
C PRO A 24 2.46 -4.18 1.80
N ILE A 25 3.13 -4.57 0.70
CA ILE A 25 3.05 -3.96 -0.62
C ILE A 25 1.60 -3.94 -1.14
N TRP A 26 0.85 -5.04 -0.98
CA TRP A 26 -0.55 -5.14 -1.42
C TRP A 26 -1.53 -4.37 -0.52
N MET A 27 -1.13 -4.09 0.72
CA MET A 27 -1.91 -3.28 1.68
C MET A 27 -1.59 -1.78 1.63
N SER A 28 -0.44 -1.41 1.06
CA SER A 28 0.14 -0.06 1.11
C SER A 28 -0.70 1.02 0.42
N SER A 29 -1.49 0.64 -0.59
CA SER A 29 -2.25 1.57 -1.42
C SER A 29 -3.62 1.02 -1.77
N ARG A 30 -4.58 1.93 -2.01
CA ARG A 30 -5.92 1.58 -2.50
C ARG A 30 -5.87 0.85 -3.84
N THR A 31 -4.97 1.26 -4.74
CA THR A 31 -4.76 0.60 -6.03
C THR A 31 -4.12 -0.77 -5.85
N ALA A 32 -3.16 -0.91 -4.94
CA ALA A 32 -2.52 -2.19 -4.65
C ALA A 32 -3.52 -3.23 -4.11
N ARG A 33 -4.42 -2.81 -3.20
CA ARG A 33 -5.52 -3.67 -2.72
C ARG A 33 -6.48 -4.09 -3.84
N GLN A 34 -6.72 -3.22 -4.82
CA GLN A 34 -7.58 -3.53 -5.96
C GLN A 34 -6.92 -4.53 -6.93
N ILE A 35 -5.62 -4.40 -7.17
CA ILE A 35 -4.86 -5.36 -7.98
C ILE A 35 -4.83 -6.73 -7.27
N TYR A 36 -4.61 -6.74 -5.95
CA TYR A 36 -4.69 -7.98 -5.16
C TYR A 36 -6.08 -8.63 -5.27
N ALA A 37 -7.15 -7.85 -5.15
CA ALA A 37 -8.51 -8.35 -5.30
C ALA A 37 -8.79 -8.92 -6.70
N LEU A 38 -8.20 -8.34 -7.77
CA LEU A 38 -8.27 -8.92 -9.12
C LEU A 38 -7.54 -10.27 -9.23
N GLY A 39 -6.46 -10.47 -8.46
CA GLY A 39 -5.80 -11.77 -8.38
C GLY A 39 -6.68 -12.86 -7.75
N GLU A 40 -7.53 -12.51 -6.79
CA GLU A 40 -8.54 -13.45 -6.27
C GLU A 40 -9.62 -13.77 -7.31
N VAL A 41 -10.02 -12.79 -8.12
CA VAL A 41 -10.94 -13.03 -9.25
C VAL A 41 -10.34 -14.01 -10.26
N GLU A 42 -9.04 -13.96 -10.53
CA GLU A 42 -8.36 -14.92 -11.42
C GLU A 42 -8.41 -16.36 -10.88
N LYS A 43 -8.22 -16.53 -9.57
CA LYS A 43 -8.40 -17.84 -8.90
C LYS A 43 -9.85 -18.32 -9.03
N ASP A 44 -10.81 -17.41 -8.90
CA ASP A 44 -12.23 -17.72 -9.04
C ASP A 44 -12.60 -18.12 -10.47
N ILE A 45 -12.02 -17.46 -11.49
CA ILE A 45 -12.19 -17.87 -12.90
C ILE A 45 -11.64 -19.29 -13.12
N SER A 46 -10.48 -19.61 -12.55
CA SER A 46 -9.92 -20.96 -12.66
C SER A 46 -10.85 -22.01 -12.06
N ARG A 47 -11.44 -21.74 -10.89
CA ARG A 47 -12.45 -22.62 -10.28
C ARG A 47 -13.74 -22.69 -11.09
N LEU A 48 -14.19 -21.57 -11.66
CA LEU A 48 -15.37 -21.51 -12.53
C LEU A 48 -15.19 -22.42 -13.75
N LEU A 49 -14.00 -22.43 -14.36
CA LEU A 49 -13.68 -23.32 -15.47
C LEU A 49 -13.69 -24.80 -15.05
N SER A 50 -13.19 -25.13 -13.85
CA SER A 50 -13.28 -26.49 -13.31
C SER A 50 -14.73 -26.92 -13.07
N LEU A 51 -15.56 -26.05 -12.49
CA LEU A 51 -16.99 -26.29 -12.30
C LEU A 51 -17.70 -26.51 -13.63
N ALA A 52 -17.40 -25.70 -14.64
CA ALA A 52 -17.96 -25.86 -15.99
C ALA A 52 -17.56 -27.20 -16.62
N ALA A 53 -16.29 -27.60 -16.48
CA ALA A 53 -15.81 -28.88 -16.98
C ALA A 53 -16.54 -30.06 -16.30
N SER A 54 -16.72 -29.99 -14.98
CA SER A 54 -17.45 -31.00 -14.20
C SER A 54 -18.94 -31.04 -14.58
N SER A 55 -19.59 -29.89 -14.72
CA SER A 55 -20.99 -29.79 -15.15
C SER A 55 -21.22 -30.34 -16.57
N ILE A 56 -20.28 -30.09 -17.48
CA ILE A 56 -20.31 -30.67 -18.83
C ILE A 56 -20.10 -32.18 -18.77
N SER A 57 -19.18 -32.66 -17.93
CA SER A 57 -18.96 -34.09 -17.68
C SER A 57 -20.20 -34.77 -17.07
N LEU A 58 -21.01 -34.07 -16.29
CA LEU A 58 -22.28 -34.60 -15.78
C LEU A 58 -23.39 -34.62 -16.84
N LEU A 59 -23.26 -33.86 -17.93
CA LEU A 59 -24.19 -33.86 -19.06
C LEU A 59 -23.82 -34.84 -20.19
N THR A 60 -22.60 -35.40 -20.20
CA THR A 60 -22.22 -36.36 -21.24
C THR A 60 -23.06 -37.64 -21.15
N LEU A 61 -23.39 -38.22 -22.30
CA LEU A 61 -24.23 -39.41 -22.34
C LEU A 61 -23.57 -40.56 -21.56
N PRO A 62 -24.34 -41.40 -20.82
CA PRO A 62 -23.82 -42.57 -20.11
C PRO A 62 -23.13 -43.60 -21.02
N GLN A 63 -23.20 -43.45 -22.35
CA GLN A 63 -22.47 -44.28 -23.31
C GLN A 63 -20.99 -43.90 -23.49
N THR A 64 -20.53 -42.75 -22.96
CA THR A 64 -19.10 -42.35 -23.01
C THR A 64 -18.35 -42.57 -21.71
N ASP A 65 -19.05 -42.80 -20.59
CA ASP A 65 -18.43 -43.02 -19.29
C ASP A 65 -17.76 -44.40 -19.29
N GLY A 66 -16.42 -44.43 -19.25
CA GLY A 66 -15.68 -45.68 -19.08
C GLY A 66 -15.90 -46.28 -17.69
N ALA A 67 -15.65 -47.59 -17.52
CA ALA A 67 -15.75 -48.25 -16.21
C ALA A 67 -14.86 -47.64 -15.10
N ASN A 68 -13.94 -46.74 -15.45
CA ASN A 68 -13.02 -46.04 -14.55
C ASN A 68 -13.35 -44.55 -14.35
N ASP A 69 -14.44 -44.04 -14.92
CA ASP A 69 -14.71 -42.59 -14.92
C ASP A 69 -15.21 -42.07 -13.56
N GLY A 70 -15.51 -42.97 -12.61
CA GLY A 70 -15.90 -42.60 -11.24
C GLY A 70 -17.17 -41.75 -11.13
N LEU A 71 -17.92 -41.59 -12.23
CA LEU A 71 -19.09 -40.75 -12.33
C LEU A 71 -20.32 -41.42 -11.68
N PRO A 72 -21.16 -40.65 -10.95
CA PRO A 72 -22.42 -41.14 -10.42
C PRO A 72 -23.35 -41.59 -11.56
N GLN A 73 -23.99 -42.76 -11.42
CA GLN A 73 -24.88 -43.30 -12.44
C GLN A 73 -26.34 -42.89 -12.18
N GLY A 74 -27.06 -42.49 -13.23
CA GLY A 74 -28.52 -42.32 -13.18
C GLY A 74 -29.00 -41.01 -12.54
N GLY A 75 -29.98 -41.09 -11.63
CA GLY A 75 -30.67 -39.93 -11.06
C GLY A 75 -29.78 -39.00 -10.23
N GLU A 76 -28.80 -39.56 -9.51
CA GLU A 76 -27.81 -38.82 -8.72
C GLU A 76 -26.97 -37.88 -9.59
N ARG A 77 -26.71 -38.24 -10.86
CA ARG A 77 -25.99 -37.40 -11.83
C ARG A 77 -26.75 -36.11 -12.14
N SER A 78 -28.08 -36.20 -12.23
CA SER A 78 -28.93 -35.05 -12.52
C SER A 78 -29.06 -34.10 -11.33
N GLU A 79 -29.08 -34.62 -10.11
CA GLU A 79 -29.08 -33.80 -8.89
C GLU A 79 -27.73 -33.09 -8.71
N GLN A 80 -26.63 -33.83 -8.91
CA GLN A 80 -25.28 -33.26 -8.82
C GLN A 80 -25.01 -32.22 -9.90
N PHE A 81 -25.56 -32.43 -11.10
CA PHE A 81 -25.53 -31.42 -12.17
C PHE A 81 -26.22 -30.11 -11.75
N VAL A 82 -27.41 -30.19 -11.16
CA VAL A 82 -28.14 -28.99 -10.72
C VAL A 82 -27.36 -28.24 -9.64
N LEU A 83 -26.72 -28.96 -8.71
CA LEU A 83 -25.88 -28.36 -7.68
C LEU A 83 -24.65 -27.65 -8.27
N GLU A 84 -23.89 -28.34 -9.13
CA GLU A 84 -22.67 -27.77 -9.73
C GLU A 84 -22.96 -26.58 -10.65
N VAL A 85 -24.05 -26.64 -11.42
CA VAL A 85 -24.47 -25.53 -12.28
C VAL A 85 -24.94 -24.33 -11.46
N SER A 86 -25.64 -24.57 -10.35
CA SER A 86 -26.04 -23.48 -9.44
C SER A 86 -24.80 -22.78 -8.87
N GLU A 87 -23.82 -23.54 -8.39
CA GLU A 87 -22.55 -23.01 -7.90
C GLU A 87 -21.78 -22.26 -9.02
N TYR A 88 -21.76 -22.80 -10.24
CA TYR A 88 -21.16 -22.13 -11.40
C TYR A 88 -21.77 -20.75 -11.64
N PHE A 89 -23.10 -20.63 -11.66
CA PHE A 89 -23.76 -19.34 -11.91
C PHE A 89 -23.57 -18.34 -10.76
N GLU A 90 -23.60 -18.80 -9.51
CA GLU A 90 -23.29 -17.95 -8.35
C GLU A 90 -21.85 -17.42 -8.41
N ARG A 91 -20.89 -18.31 -8.76
CA ARG A 91 -19.49 -17.92 -8.93
C ARG A 91 -19.32 -16.93 -10.08
N LEU A 92 -20.02 -17.15 -11.20
CA LEU A 92 -19.99 -16.26 -12.36
C LEU A 92 -20.52 -14.87 -12.02
N ASP A 93 -21.62 -14.78 -11.27
CA ASP A 93 -22.17 -13.49 -10.85
C ASP A 93 -21.20 -12.74 -9.93
N ASN A 94 -20.60 -13.44 -8.97
CA ASN A 94 -19.57 -12.88 -8.08
C ASN A 94 -18.36 -12.33 -8.85
N ILE A 95 -17.83 -13.09 -9.82
CA ILE A 95 -16.74 -12.66 -10.69
C ILE A 95 -17.14 -11.40 -11.45
N HIS A 96 -18.34 -11.37 -12.03
CA HIS A 96 -18.80 -10.25 -12.83
C HIS A 96 -18.98 -8.98 -12.00
N ILE A 97 -19.54 -9.09 -10.79
CA ILE A 97 -19.69 -7.97 -9.85
C ILE A 97 -18.31 -7.44 -9.46
N ALA A 98 -17.34 -8.31 -9.16
CA ALA A 98 -15.98 -7.91 -8.80
C ALA A 98 -15.26 -7.18 -9.94
N ILE A 99 -15.37 -7.67 -11.18
CA ILE A 99 -14.78 -7.02 -12.36
C ILE A 99 -15.43 -5.65 -12.61
N ARG A 100 -16.76 -5.55 -12.53
CA ARG A 100 -17.45 -4.26 -12.72
C ARG A 100 -17.08 -3.26 -11.63
N SER A 101 -17.01 -3.71 -10.38
CA SER A 101 -16.62 -2.88 -9.24
C SER A 101 -15.17 -2.37 -9.37
N SER A 102 -14.23 -3.26 -9.71
CA SER A 102 -12.83 -2.87 -9.95
C SER A 102 -12.69 -1.91 -11.13
N LEU A 103 -13.39 -2.12 -12.24
CA LEU A 103 -13.41 -1.19 -13.38
C LEU A 103 -13.96 0.19 -12.99
N ALA A 104 -15.07 0.22 -12.24
CA ALA A 104 -15.66 1.47 -11.75
C ALA A 104 -14.67 2.23 -10.84
N HIS A 105 -13.95 1.51 -9.98
CA HIS A 105 -12.92 2.08 -9.15
C HIS A 105 -11.71 2.59 -9.94
N ILE A 106 -11.25 1.87 -10.96
CA ILE A 106 -10.17 2.33 -11.85
C ILE A 106 -10.59 3.64 -12.53
N ARG A 107 -11.82 3.72 -13.05
CA ARG A 107 -12.37 4.95 -13.63
C ARG A 107 -12.42 6.09 -12.62
N GLN A 108 -12.89 5.82 -11.40
CA GLN A 108 -12.97 6.81 -10.33
C GLN A 108 -11.58 7.27 -9.85
N SER A 109 -10.58 6.39 -9.91
CA SER A 109 -9.20 6.70 -9.54
C SER A 109 -8.48 7.64 -10.52
N ARG A 110 -9.15 8.02 -11.63
CA ARG A 110 -8.63 8.97 -12.63
C ARG A 110 -7.21 8.66 -13.09
N ILE A 111 -6.85 7.39 -13.23
CA ILE A 111 -5.64 7.01 -13.97
C ILE A 111 -5.90 7.40 -15.42
N ALA A 112 -5.35 8.54 -15.85
CA ALA A 112 -5.48 8.97 -17.23
C ALA A 112 -4.90 7.85 -18.13
N PRO A 113 -5.56 7.45 -19.23
CA PRO A 113 -5.02 6.44 -20.16
C PRO A 113 -3.63 6.81 -20.70
N SER A 114 -3.29 8.10 -20.69
CA SER A 114 -1.97 8.65 -20.99
C SER A 114 -0.88 8.28 -19.98
N ALA A 115 -1.21 7.72 -18.81
CA ALA A 115 -0.25 7.14 -17.88
C ALA A 115 0.20 5.72 -18.29
N ILE A 116 -0.52 5.07 -19.22
CA ILE A 116 -0.21 3.72 -19.74
C ILE A 116 0.60 3.81 -21.04
N ASN A 117 0.41 4.84 -21.86
CA ASN A 117 1.26 5.07 -23.01
C ASN A 117 2.60 5.65 -22.55
N ALA A 118 3.69 5.02 -23.01
CA ALA A 118 5.02 5.58 -22.87
C ALA A 118 4.99 7.02 -23.42
N PRO A 119 5.57 7.99 -22.69
CA PRO A 119 5.69 9.33 -23.20
C PRO A 119 6.35 9.32 -24.59
N PRO A 120 5.97 10.24 -25.51
CA PRO A 120 6.64 10.34 -26.80
C PRO A 120 8.16 10.36 -26.62
N PRO A 121 8.93 9.68 -27.49
CA PRO A 121 10.39 9.72 -27.39
C PRO A 121 10.86 11.18 -27.41
N GLY A 122 11.56 11.60 -26.34
CA GLY A 122 11.95 13.00 -26.10
C GLY A 122 11.08 13.77 -25.11
N PHE A 123 10.05 13.15 -24.52
CA PHE A 123 9.25 13.78 -23.47
C PHE A 123 10.07 13.94 -22.18
N VAL A 124 10.41 15.18 -21.87
CA VAL A 124 10.93 15.58 -20.56
C VAL A 124 9.72 16.01 -19.74
N PRO A 125 9.38 15.32 -18.63
CA PRO A 125 8.26 15.72 -17.80
C PRO A 125 8.46 17.15 -17.29
N PRO A 126 7.41 18.00 -17.31
CA PRO A 126 7.50 19.32 -16.71
C PRO A 126 7.84 19.13 -15.22
N SER A 127 8.82 19.88 -14.76
CA SER A 127 9.38 19.78 -13.42
C SER A 127 8.29 20.08 -12.38
N LEU A 128 7.73 19.02 -11.79
CA LEU A 128 6.63 19.11 -10.84
C LEU A 128 7.12 19.83 -9.58
N GLY A 129 6.53 20.97 -9.26
CA GLY A 129 6.99 21.81 -8.15
C GLY A 129 8.14 22.74 -8.51
N VAL A 130 8.44 22.89 -9.82
CA VAL A 130 9.56 23.67 -10.34
C VAL A 130 9.15 24.57 -11.52
N GLY A 131 8.66 25.77 -11.20
CA GLY A 131 8.45 26.85 -12.16
C GLY A 131 8.67 28.20 -11.48
N LEU A 132 9.53 29.04 -12.07
CA LEU A 132 9.73 30.42 -11.63
C LEU A 132 8.95 31.39 -12.52
N PRO A 133 8.44 32.49 -11.95
CA PRO A 133 7.67 33.48 -12.67
C PRO A 133 8.60 34.21 -13.67
N SER A 134 8.25 34.21 -14.96
CA SER A 134 8.85 35.16 -15.89
C SER A 134 8.49 36.57 -15.46
N SER A 135 9.50 37.37 -15.16
CA SER A 135 9.38 38.80 -15.41
C SER A 135 10.42 39.14 -16.47
N ASP A 136 10.13 40.16 -17.26
CA ASP A 136 11.16 41.15 -17.57
C ASP A 136 12.10 41.29 -16.36
N GLY A 137 13.33 40.75 -16.47
CA GLY A 137 14.35 40.74 -15.40
C GLY A 137 15.04 39.40 -15.09
N ASP A 138 15.83 38.89 -16.05
CA ASP A 138 16.94 37.91 -15.98
C ASP A 138 16.72 36.37 -16.06
N LEU A 139 17.34 35.80 -17.11
CA LEU A 139 17.13 34.48 -17.75
C LEU A 139 17.89 33.28 -17.13
N GLN A 140 18.35 33.35 -15.88
CA GLN A 140 19.04 32.21 -15.22
C GLN A 140 18.24 31.59 -14.07
N LYS A 141 17.03 32.10 -13.82
CA LYS A 141 16.14 31.69 -12.73
C LYS A 141 14.92 30.94 -13.29
N GLU A 142 15.11 29.92 -14.13
CA GLU A 142 13.98 29.25 -14.80
C GLU A 142 13.56 27.89 -14.21
N SER A 143 14.15 27.40 -13.11
CA SER A 143 13.74 26.09 -12.59
C SER A 143 13.95 25.91 -11.09
N ARG A 144 13.39 26.80 -10.25
CA ARG A 144 13.17 26.48 -8.82
C ARG A 144 11.76 26.85 -8.39
N GLY A 145 10.88 25.89 -8.20
CA GLY A 145 9.48 26.24 -8.05
C GLY A 145 9.14 26.72 -6.67
N LEU A 146 7.89 27.13 -6.54
CA LEU A 146 7.37 27.79 -5.34
C LEU A 146 7.58 26.97 -4.06
N GLN A 147 7.61 25.63 -4.17
CA GLN A 147 7.88 24.74 -3.05
C GLN A 147 9.35 24.81 -2.63
N GLU A 148 10.27 24.77 -3.60
CA GLU A 148 11.70 24.89 -3.35
C GLU A 148 12.05 26.27 -2.78
N GLU A 149 11.44 27.35 -3.30
CA GLU A 149 11.64 28.70 -2.76
C GLU A 149 11.15 28.83 -1.31
N ARG A 150 10.05 28.16 -0.95
CA ARG A 150 9.55 28.15 0.44
C ARG A 150 10.47 27.38 1.36
N VAL A 151 10.92 26.19 0.94
CA VAL A 151 11.87 25.39 1.70
C VAL A 151 13.20 26.14 1.89
N GLU A 152 13.70 26.79 0.83
CA GLU A 152 14.91 27.60 0.88
C GLU A 152 14.75 28.79 1.83
N ARG A 153 13.64 29.52 1.75
CA ARG A 153 13.36 30.65 2.64
C ARG A 153 13.29 30.22 4.11
N ASP A 154 12.63 29.12 4.40
CA ASP A 154 12.50 28.62 5.77
C ASP A 154 13.84 28.09 6.30
N ALA A 155 14.65 27.47 5.43
CA ALA A 155 16.02 27.09 5.77
C ALA A 155 16.90 28.32 6.09
N TRP A 156 16.83 29.38 5.28
CA TRP A 156 17.59 30.61 5.53
C TRP A 156 17.17 31.32 6.83
N LYS A 157 15.88 31.33 7.16
CA LYS A 157 15.39 31.80 8.45
C LYS A 157 15.93 30.97 9.61
N GLY A 158 15.90 29.65 9.48
CA GLY A 158 16.46 28.74 10.49
C GLY A 158 17.95 28.96 10.72
N ILE A 159 18.73 29.18 9.65
CA ILE A 159 20.17 29.49 9.74
C ILE A 159 20.39 30.84 10.44
N LEU A 160 19.62 31.88 10.09
CA LEU A 160 19.73 33.19 10.72
C LEU A 160 19.42 33.14 12.22
N ASP A 161 18.37 32.43 12.61
CA ASP A 161 18.00 32.23 14.01
C ASP A 161 19.10 31.48 14.77
N ALA A 162 19.66 30.43 14.18
CA ALA A 162 20.76 29.67 14.78
C ALA A 162 22.02 30.52 14.96
N LEU A 163 22.39 31.32 13.95
CA LEU A 163 23.54 32.23 14.03
C LEU A 163 23.33 33.35 15.05
N THR A 164 22.09 33.86 15.15
CA THR A 164 21.73 34.88 16.15
C THR A 164 21.86 34.32 17.56
N ARG A 165 21.33 33.11 17.81
CA ARG A 165 21.50 32.40 19.09
C ARG A 165 22.98 32.17 19.44
N LEU A 166 23.78 31.77 18.45
CA LEU A 166 25.21 31.52 18.66
C LEU A 166 25.98 32.82 18.97
N LYS A 167 25.60 33.94 18.35
CA LYS A 167 26.17 35.26 18.65
C LYS A 167 25.82 35.69 20.08
N GLU A 168 24.56 35.60 20.47
CA GLU A 168 24.13 35.94 21.83
C GLU A 168 24.86 35.11 22.90
N GLN A 169 25.04 33.82 22.64
CA GLN A 169 25.77 32.94 23.54
C GLN A 169 27.24 33.39 23.67
N ARG A 170 27.90 33.72 22.55
CA ARG A 170 29.28 34.20 22.56
C ARG A 170 29.44 35.53 23.27
N ASP A 171 28.48 36.44 23.13
CA ASP A 171 28.50 37.74 23.80
C ASP A 171 28.31 37.58 25.32
N ARG A 172 27.44 36.65 25.76
CA ARG A 172 27.31 36.28 27.19
C ARG A 172 28.60 35.69 27.74
N ASP A 173 29.23 34.77 27.02
CA ASP A 173 30.50 34.15 27.43
C ASP A 173 31.64 35.17 27.53
N ARG A 174 31.67 36.15 26.61
CA ARG A 174 32.66 37.23 26.64
C ARG A 174 32.43 38.15 27.83
N ALA A 175 31.19 38.56 28.07
CA ALA A 175 30.84 39.39 29.22
C ALA A 175 31.15 38.67 30.56
N ALA A 176 30.90 37.36 30.65
CA ALA A 176 31.24 36.57 31.83
C ALA A 176 32.76 36.49 32.06
N LYS A 177 33.56 36.31 30.99
CA LYS A 177 35.03 36.33 31.08
C LYS A 177 35.56 37.69 31.52
N ASP A 178 35.00 38.78 30.98
CA ASP A 178 35.41 40.15 31.34
C ASP A 178 35.07 40.47 32.82
N GLN A 179 33.93 39.99 33.33
CA GLN A 179 33.57 40.12 34.74
C GLN A 179 34.47 39.30 35.66
N LEU A 180 34.82 38.06 35.28
CA LEU A 180 35.75 37.22 36.05
C LEU A 180 37.16 37.82 36.08
N GLY A 181 37.60 38.44 34.98
CA GLY A 181 38.87 39.16 34.93
C GLY A 181 38.89 40.40 35.84
N ARG A 182 37.78 41.13 35.94
CA ARG A 182 37.64 42.28 36.86
C ARG A 182 37.61 41.86 38.32
N THR A 183 36.84 40.83 38.68
CA THR A 183 36.78 40.34 40.07
C THR A 183 38.12 39.75 40.53
N ALA A 184 38.89 39.14 39.63
CA ALA A 184 40.25 38.68 39.93
C ALA A 184 41.24 39.83 40.18
N MET A 185 41.14 40.96 39.47
CA MET A 185 41.97 42.15 39.72
C MET A 185 41.60 42.84 41.05
N ASP A 186 40.31 42.96 41.35
CA ASP A 186 39.85 43.57 42.62
C ASP A 186 40.26 42.74 43.85
N ALA A 187 40.23 41.40 43.73
CA ALA A 187 40.71 40.50 44.78
C ALA A 187 42.23 40.59 45.00
N GLN A 188 43.03 40.85 43.95
CA GLN A 188 44.47 41.03 44.08
C GLN A 188 44.86 42.36 44.74
N MET A 189 44.05 43.42 44.59
CA MET A 189 44.31 44.73 45.23
C MET A 189 43.91 44.79 46.71
N SER A 190 43.07 43.89 47.22
CA SER A 190 42.67 43.85 48.64
C SER A 190 43.60 43.00 49.54
N THR A 191 44.70 42.46 49.00
CA THR A 191 45.60 41.56 49.74
C THR A 191 46.97 42.20 50.09
N THR A 192 47.09 43.51 49.96
CA THR A 192 48.28 44.32 50.36
C THR A 192 47.85 45.49 51.21
#